data_AF-A0A7J4QAD7-F1
#
_entry.id   AF-A0A7J4QAD7-F1
#
_cell.length_a   1.000
_cell.length_b   1.000
_cell.length_c   1.000
_cell.angle_alpha   90.00
_cell.angle_beta   90.00
_cell.angle_gamma   90.00
#
_symmetry.space_group_name_H-M   'P 1'
#
loop_
_entity.id
_entity.type
_entity.pdbx_description
1 polymer ?
#
loop_
_entity_poly.entity_id
_entity_poly.type
_entity_poly.pdbx_seq_one_letter_code
_entity_poly.pdbx_strand_id
1 'polypeptide(L)' 'MIRNSVTIDWTQRESVQAGMRLKVKKILRKYGYPPDKEKNAIETVLKQAELIAKGWVGK' A
#
# COMPACT_ATOMS: atom_id res chain seq x y z
N MET A 1 19.71 -9.64 -20.47
CA MET A 1 19.29 -8.27 -20.11
C MET A 1 17.78 -8.25 -19.83
N ILE A 2 17.31 -8.89 -18.75
CA ILE A 2 15.88 -8.91 -18.31
C ILE A 2 15.78 -8.99 -16.77
N ARG A 3 16.83 -9.43 -16.07
CA ARG A 3 16.79 -9.64 -14.62
C ARG A 3 16.75 -8.34 -13.78
N ASN A 4 17.28 -7.23 -14.29
CA ASN A 4 17.33 -5.98 -13.53
C ASN A 4 15.99 -5.21 -13.50
N SER A 5 15.15 -5.34 -14.52
CA SER A 5 13.85 -4.64 -14.58
C SER A 5 12.85 -5.21 -13.59
N VAL A 6 12.81 -6.54 -13.42
CA VAL A 6 11.90 -7.19 -12.46
C VAL A 6 12.19 -6.80 -11.01
N THR A 7 13.47 -6.63 -10.64
CA THR A 7 13.85 -6.19 -9.28
C THR A 7 13.41 -4.76 -9.01
N ILE A 8 13.45 -3.88 -10.01
CA ILE A 8 13.05 -2.46 -9.90
C ILE A 8 11.53 -2.34 -9.70
N ASP A 9 10.74 -3.10 -10.45
CA ASP A 9 9.28 -3.12 -10.31
C ASP A 9 8.83 -3.63 -8.94
N TRP A 10 9.48 -4.65 -8.39
CA TRP A 10 9.14 -5.18 -7.06
C TRP A 10 9.52 -4.21 -5.95
N THR A 11 10.72 -3.63 -6.03
CA THR A 11 11.20 -2.64 -5.06
C THR A 11 10.34 -1.38 -5.06
N GLN A 12 9.87 -0.93 -6.23
CA GLN A 12 8.92 0.18 -6.33
C GLN A 12 7.58 -0.14 -5.66
N ARG A 13 7.03 -1.35 -5.90
CA ARG A 13 5.77 -1.76 -5.25
C ARG A 13 5.90 -1.83 -3.73
N GLU A 14 6.97 -2.41 -3.21
CA GLU A 14 7.22 -2.48 -1.77
C GLU A 14 7.40 -1.08 -1.16
N SER A 15 8.15 -0.20 -1.81
CA SER A 15 8.36 1.18 -1.37
C SER A 15 7.05 1.98 -1.34
N VAL A 16 6.22 1.85 -2.38
CA VAL A 16 4.89 2.47 -2.45
C VAL A 16 3.97 1.92 -1.35
N GLN A 17 3.94 0.60 -1.14
CA GLN A 17 3.17 -0.02 -0.06
C GLN A 17 3.64 0.44 1.33
N ALA A 18 4.94 0.52 1.57
CA ALA A 18 5.51 1.01 2.83
C ALA A 18 5.13 2.47 3.09
N GLY A 19 5.24 3.34 2.08
CA GLY A 19 4.79 4.72 2.16
C GLY A 19 3.28 4.85 2.43
N MET A 20 2.47 3.98 1.83
CA MET A 20 1.02 3.94 2.05
C MET A 20 0.67 3.51 3.47
N ARG A 21 1.34 2.47 4.00
CA ARG A 21 1.18 2.02 5.40
C ARG A 21 1.46 3.15 6.39
N LEU A 22 2.53 3.91 6.17
CA LEU A 22 2.87 5.06 7.03
C LEU A 22 1.81 6.16 6.99
N LYS A 23 1.30 6.51 5.80
CA LYS A 23 0.23 7.50 5.63
C LYS A 23 -1.06 7.05 6.32
N VAL A 24 -1.48 5.81 6.11
CA VAL A 24 -2.68 5.24 6.73
C VAL A 24 -2.54 5.21 8.25
N LYS A 25 -1.39 4.77 8.77
CA LYS A 25 -1.10 4.78 10.20
C LYS A 25 -1.15 6.20 10.79
N LYS A 26 -0.62 7.19 10.09
CA LYS A 26 -0.68 8.60 10.52
C LYS A 26 -2.12 9.12 10.58
N ILE A 27 -2.95 8.75 9.60
CA ILE A 27 -4.38 9.07 9.57
C ILE A 27 -5.09 8.41 10.75
N LEU A 28 -4.92 7.11 10.95
CA LEU A 28 -5.57 6.37 12.03
C LEU A 28 -5.21 6.91 13.42
N ARG A 29 -3.93 7.25 13.66
CA ARG A 29 -3.52 7.94 14.89
C ARG A 29 -4.18 9.30 15.06
N LYS A 30 -4.34 10.08 13.98
CA LYS A 30 -5.01 11.39 14.02
C LYS A 30 -6.48 11.28 14.43
N TYR A 31 -7.15 10.18 14.07
CA TYR A 31 -8.55 9.91 14.43
C TYR A 31 -8.71 9.09 15.72
N GLY A 32 -7.65 8.85 16.49
CA GLY A 32 -7.72 8.13 17.76
C GLY A 32 -8.02 6.63 17.62
N TYR A 33 -7.68 6.03 16.48
CA TYR A 33 -7.97 4.62 16.23
C TYR A 33 -7.09 3.71 17.11
N PRO A 34 -7.67 2.69 17.78
CA PRO A 34 -6.91 1.77 18.63
C PRO A 34 -6.01 0.85 17.78
N PRO A 35 -4.82 0.49 18.28
CA PRO A 35 -3.82 -0.29 17.53
C PRO A 35 -4.30 -1.68 17.10
N ASP A 36 -5.24 -2.29 17.84
CA ASP A 36 -5.88 -3.56 17.46
C ASP A 36 -6.65 -3.46 16.13
N LYS A 37 -7.28 -2.32 15.86
CA LYS A 37 -8.05 -2.09 14.63
C LYS A 37 -7.21 -1.46 13.51
N GLU A 38 -5.99 -1.01 13.82
CA GLU A 38 -5.07 -0.39 12.87
C GLU A 38 -4.65 -1.39 11.77
N LYS A 39 -4.35 -2.64 12.14
CA LYS A 39 -3.94 -3.68 11.19
C LYS A 39 -5.01 -3.95 10.12
N ASN A 40 -6.26 -4.14 10.56
CA ASN A 40 -7.36 -4.46 9.66
C ASN A 40 -7.70 -3.28 8.72
N ALA A 41 -7.61 -2.05 9.22
CA ALA A 41 -7.78 -0.85 8.40
C ALA A 41 -6.66 -0.71 7.35
N ILE A 42 -5.40 -0.98 7.74
CA ILE A 42 -4.26 -0.97 6.81
C ILE A 42 -4.44 -2.03 5.71
N GLU A 43 -4.81 -3.26 6.05
CA GLU A 43 -5.07 -4.32 5.06
C GLU A 43 -6.19 -3.95 4.10
N THR A 44 -7.28 -3.36 4.60
CA THR A 44 -8.41 -2.91 3.78
C THR A 44 -7.97 -1.86 2.76
N VAL A 45 -7.18 -0.86 3.19
CA VAL A 45 -6.70 0.22 2.30
C VAL A 45 -5.70 -0.32 1.28
N LEU A 46 -4.82 -1.25 1.65
CA LEU A 46 -3.91 -1.91 0.71
C LEU A 46 -4.67 -2.69 -0.35
N LYS A 47 -5.68 -3.46 0.05
CA LYS A 47 -6.53 -4.22 -0.87
C LYS A 47 -7.30 -3.32 -1.82
N GLN A 48 -7.83 -2.19 -1.34
CA GLN A 48 -8.46 -1.17 -2.18
C GLN A 48 -7.46 -0.53 -3.16
N ALA A 49 -6.25 -0.22 -2.70
CA ALA A 49 -5.20 0.34 -3.55
C ALA A 49 -4.77 -0.63 -4.66
N GLU A 50 -4.68 -1.93 -4.37
CA GLU A 50 -4.43 -2.96 -5.39
C GLU A 50 -5.55 -3.06 -6.42
N LEU A 51 -6.83 -2.98 -5.99
CA LEU A 51 -7.97 -2.98 -6.89
C LEU A 51 -7.99 -1.74 -7.81
N ILE A 52 -7.69 -0.57 -7.24
CA ILE A 52 -7.56 0.68 -8.01
C ILE A 52 -6.39 0.57 -8.99
N ALA A 53 -5.21 0.12 -8.56
CA ALA A 53 -4.05 -0.04 -9.43
C ALA A 53 -4.33 -1.00 -10.60
N LYS A 54 -5.03 -2.12 -10.36
CA LYS A 54 -5.46 -3.05 -11.41
C LYS A 54 -6.47 -2.41 -12.37
N GLY A 55 -7.39 -1.58 -11.87
CA GLY A 55 -8.34 -0.85 -12.70
C GLY A 55 -7.72 0.25 -13.58
N TRP A 56 -6.61 0.84 -13.13
CA TRP A 56 -5.89 1.89 -13.86
C TRP A 56 -4.95 1.33 -14.94
N VAL A 57 -4.44 0.11 -14.79
CA VAL A 57 -3.64 -0.58 -15.82
C VAL A 57 -4.48 -1.02 -17.03
N GLY A 58 -5.81 -0.93 -16.93
CA GLY A 58 -6.75 -1.30 -17.99
C GLY A 58 -7.22 -0.17 -18.91
N LYS A 59 -6.50 0.96 -19.03
CA LYS A 59 -6.88 2.05 -19.94
C LYS A 59 -5.73 2.50 -20.81
#